data_AF-A0A2K1EJ76-F1
#
_entry.id   AF-A0A2K1EJ76-F1
#
_cell.length_a   1.000
_cell.length_b   1.000
_cell.length_c   1.000
_cell.angle_alpha   90.00
_cell.angle_beta   90.00
_cell.angle_gamma   90.00
#
_symmetry.space_group_name_H-M   'P 1'
#
loop_
_entity.id
_entity.type
_entity.pdbx_description
1 polymer ?
#
loop_
_entity_poly.entity_id
_entity_poly.type
_entity_poly.pdbx_seq_one_letter_code
_entity_poly.pdbx_strand_id
1 'polypeptide(L)'
;MEDIPVPSTCKGCERDISISEEQITRILTNMRPKMECVNDEVYEARLLACSQCEELMSGHTCGISGSIVRVRALAAAQNCPSYHGSRWIGTA
;
A
#
# COMPACT_ATOMS: atom_id res chain seq x y z
N MET A 1 25.52 33.74 2.36
CA MET A 1 24.83 32.50 1.94
C MET A 1 25.15 31.51 3.05
N GLU A 2 24.48 31.68 4.18
CA GLU A 2 24.66 30.80 5.33
C GLU A 2 23.99 29.45 5.09
N ASP A 3 24.78 28.40 5.26
CA ASP A 3 24.38 27.00 5.25
C ASP A 3 23.32 26.75 6.34
N ILE A 4 22.12 26.33 5.95
CA ILE A 4 21.07 25.94 6.91
C ILE A 4 21.44 24.55 7.43
N PRO A 5 21.72 24.37 8.74
CA PRO A 5 22.06 23.07 9.27
C PRO A 5 20.85 22.12 9.14
N VAL A 6 20.97 21.11 8.28
CA VAL A 6 19.99 20.03 8.17
C VAL A 6 20.04 19.25 9.48
N PRO A 7 18.93 19.16 10.24
CA PRO A 7 18.90 18.36 11.46
C PRO A 7 19.23 16.90 11.11
N SER A 8 20.23 16.34 11.79
CA SER A 8 20.79 15.01 11.54
C SER A 8 19.85 13.84 11.90
N THR A 9 18.65 14.12 12.41
CA THR A 9 17.67 13.11 12.77
C THR A 9 16.27 13.51 12.32
N CYS A 10 15.75 12.80 11.32
CA CYS A 10 14.32 12.82 11.02
C CYS A 10 13.61 11.95 12.06
N LYS A 11 12.52 12.44 12.68
CA LYS A 11 11.70 11.67 13.64
C LYS A 11 11.15 10.35 13.06
N GLY A 12 11.17 10.18 11.74
CA GLY A 12 10.83 8.94 11.05
C GLY A 12 11.99 7.95 10.89
N CYS A 13 13.24 8.41 10.88
CA CYS A 13 14.41 7.53 10.68
C CYS A 13 14.79 6.73 11.93
N GLU A 14 14.41 7.19 13.12
CA GLU A 14 14.71 6.51 14.39
C GLU A 14 13.60 5.55 14.86
N ARG A 15 12.44 5.53 14.20
CA ARG A 15 11.31 4.69 14.60
C ARG A 15 11.17 3.52 13.66
N ASP A 16 11.30 2.31 14.21
CA ASP A 16 10.75 1.12 13.60
C ASP A 16 9.21 1.21 13.67
N ILE A 17 8.61 1.71 12.59
CA ILE A 17 7.15 1.77 12.43
C ILE A 17 6.76 0.56 11.57
N SER A 18 6.93 -0.64 12.14
CA SER A 18 6.34 -1.85 11.60
C SER A 18 4.85 -1.90 11.96
N ILE A 19 4.05 -2.32 10.98
CA ILE A 19 2.62 -2.54 11.12
C ILE A 19 2.39 -4.04 11.06
N SER A 20 1.69 -4.59 12.05
CA SER A 20 1.39 -6.02 12.12
C SER A 20 0.22 -6.42 11.21
N GLU A 21 0.14 -7.70 10.87
CA GLU A 21 -0.96 -8.24 10.07
C GLU A 21 -2.33 -8.10 10.77
N GLU A 22 -2.36 -8.14 12.11
CA GLU A 22 -3.59 -7.91 12.89
C GLU A 22 -4.05 -6.45 12.75
N GLN A 23 -3.11 -5.50 12.75
CA GLN A 23 -3.42 -4.09 12.54
C GLN A 23 -3.96 -3.85 11.12
N ILE A 24 -3.36 -4.46 10.09
CA ILE A 24 -3.87 -4.37 8.71
C ILE A 24 -5.28 -4.94 8.62
N THR A 25 -5.51 -6.09 9.23
CA THR A 25 -6.83 -6.74 9.25
C THR A 25 -7.86 -5.86 9.93
N ARG A 26 -7.51 -5.21 11.04
CA ARG A 26 -8.38 -4.22 11.71
C ARG A 26 -8.69 -3.02 10.82
N ILE A 27 -7.70 -2.50 10.08
CA ILE A 27 -7.92 -1.41 9.11
C ILE A 27 -8.90 -1.85 8.04
N LEU A 28 -8.74 -3.04 7.46
CA LEU A 28 -9.63 -3.58 6.43
C LEU A 28 -11.07 -3.71 6.92
N THR A 29 -11.28 -4.29 8.11
CA THR A 29 -12.61 -4.43 8.71
C THR A 29 -13.29 -3.07 8.89
N ASN A 30 -12.55 -2.05 9.30
CA ASN A 30 -13.07 -0.70 9.50
C ASN A 30 -13.30 0.08 8.19
N MET A 31 -12.56 -0.24 7.12
CA MET A 31 -12.65 0.42 5.81
C MET A 31 -13.69 -0.21 4.90
N ARG A 32 -13.87 -1.53 4.93
CA ARG A 32 -14.85 -2.27 4.11
C ARG A 32 -16.24 -1.62 4.05
N PRO A 33 -16.87 -1.23 5.17
CA PRO A 33 -18.21 -0.64 5.11
C PRO A 33 -18.25 0.81 4.60
N LYS A 34 -17.09 1.43 4.33
CA LYS A 34 -16.96 2.86 3.97
C LYS A 34 -16.56 3.09 2.51
N MET A 35 -16.37 2.03 1.73
CA MET A 35 -15.94 2.14 0.34
C MET A 35 -16.51 1.00 -0.50
N GLU A 36 -16.65 1.25 -1.79
CA GLU A 36 -16.95 0.18 -2.73
C GLU A 36 -15.76 -0.78 -2.83
N CYS A 37 -16.04 -2.05 -2.62
CA CYS A 37 -15.05 -3.11 -2.64
C CYS A 37 -15.18 -3.91 -3.94
N VAL A 38 -14.04 -4.32 -4.50
CA VAL A 38 -14.05 -5.33 -5.56
C VAL A 38 -14.48 -6.69 -5.01
N ASN A 39 -14.87 -7.60 -5.91
CA ASN A 39 -15.14 -8.99 -5.54
C ASN A 39 -13.86 -9.72 -5.11
N ASP A 40 -14.01 -10.89 -4.48
CA ASP A 40 -12.89 -11.64 -3.91
C ASP A 40 -11.90 -12.13 -5.00
N GLU A 41 -12.38 -12.53 -6.18
CA GLU A 41 -11.52 -12.96 -7.29
C GLU A 41 -10.59 -11.84 -7.78
N VAL A 42 -11.12 -10.64 -7.99
CA VAL A 42 -10.34 -9.46 -8.37
C VAL A 42 -9.41 -9.06 -7.24
N TYR A 43 -9.86 -9.13 -5.99
CA TYR A 43 -9.03 -8.82 -4.85
C TYR A 43 -7.81 -9.75 -4.75
N GLU A 44 -8.02 -11.06 -4.86
CA GLU A 44 -6.95 -12.07 -4.84
C GLU A 44 -5.97 -11.88 -6.02
N ALA A 45 -6.47 -11.61 -7.22
CA ALA A 45 -5.64 -11.32 -8.38
C ALA A 45 -4.76 -10.07 -8.18
N ARG A 46 -5.33 -9.00 -7.60
CA ARG A 46 -4.60 -7.77 -7.25
C ARG A 46 -3.52 -8.03 -6.20
N LEU A 47 -3.81 -8.84 -5.18
CA LEU A 47 -2.84 -9.23 -4.15
C LEU A 47 -1.70 -10.06 -4.71
N LEU A 48 -2.00 -11.04 -5.57
CA LEU A 48 -1.00 -11.87 -6.24
C LEU A 48 -0.05 -11.02 -7.11
N ALA A 49 -0.59 -10.03 -7.83
CA ALA A 49 0.21 -9.09 -8.61
C ALA A 49 1.13 -8.24 -7.71
N CYS A 50 0.67 -7.87 -6.51
CA CYS A 50 1.48 -7.15 -5.53
C CYS A 50 2.54 -8.05 -4.88
N SER A 51 2.26 -9.32 -4.58
CA SER A 51 3.24 -10.23 -3.97
C SER A 51 4.40 -10.58 -4.91
N GLN A 52 4.23 -10.37 -6.22
CA GLN A 52 5.26 -10.54 -7.25
C GLN A 52 5.90 -9.20 -7.67
N CYS A 53 5.61 -8.11 -6.97
CA CYS A 53 6.12 -6.78 -7.30
C CYS A 53 7.42 -6.51 -6.56
N GLU A 54 8.47 -6.14 -7.30
CA GLU A 54 9.79 -5.79 -6.75
C GLU A 54 9.73 -4.57 -5.80
N GLU A 55 8.79 -3.67 -6.05
CA GLU A 55 8.55 -2.48 -5.23
C GLU A 55 7.77 -2.77 -3.93
N LEU A 56 7.39 -4.03 -3.64
CA LEU A 56 6.66 -4.35 -2.41
C LEU A 56 7.61 -4.28 -1.20
N MET A 57 7.33 -3.36 -0.29
CA MET A 57 8.08 -3.17 0.94
C MET A 57 7.42 -3.88 2.12
N SER A 58 8.23 -4.57 2.92
CA SER A 58 7.82 -5.25 4.16
C SER A 58 6.63 -6.21 4.00
N GLY A 59 6.38 -6.71 2.78
CA GLY A 59 5.28 -7.63 2.47
C GLY A 59 3.88 -7.01 2.39
N HIS A 60 3.69 -5.74 2.77
CA HIS A 60 2.36 -5.12 2.86
C HIS A 60 2.28 -3.69 2.32
N THR A 61 3.39 -3.00 2.07
CA THR A 61 3.41 -1.57 1.66
C THR A 61 3.89 -1.44 0.22
N CYS A 62 3.13 -0.73 -0.61
CA CYS A 62 3.59 -0.39 -1.96
C CYS A 62 4.72 0.65 -1.88
N GLY A 63 5.91 0.34 -2.40
CA GLY A 63 7.05 1.26 -2.45
C GLY A 63 6.85 2.46 -3.36
N ILE A 64 5.90 2.39 -4.31
CA ILE A 64 5.61 3.49 -5.23
C ILE A 64 4.67 4.53 -4.59
N SER A 65 3.55 4.09 -4.00
CA SER A 65 2.53 4.99 -3.44
C SER A 65 2.55 5.13 -1.92
N GLY A 66 3.29 4.28 -1.21
CA GLY A 66 3.30 4.21 0.25
C GLY A 66 2.03 3.62 0.89
N SER A 67 1.07 3.16 0.10
CA SER A 67 -0.19 2.59 0.63
C SER A 67 -0.07 1.12 1.02
N ILE A 68 -0.83 0.69 2.03
CA ILE A 68 -0.99 -0.73 2.35
C ILE A 68 -1.69 -1.44 1.18
N VAL A 69 -1.03 -2.41 0.56
CA VAL A 69 -1.51 -3.08 -0.66
C VAL A 69 -2.84 -3.78 -0.45
N ARG A 70 -3.04 -4.43 0.70
CA ARG A 70 -4.31 -5.08 1.05
C ARG A 70 -5.48 -4.09 1.09
N VAL A 71 -5.25 -2.88 1.60
CA VAL A 71 -6.30 -1.85 1.65
C VAL A 71 -6.57 -1.29 0.25
N ARG A 72 -5.52 -0.95 -0.51
CA ARG A 72 -5.66 -0.36 -1.85
C ARG A 72 -6.29 -1.34 -2.84
N ALA A 73 -5.87 -2.61 -2.81
CA ALA A 73 -6.36 -3.65 -3.71
C ALA A 73 -7.84 -3.93 -3.52
N LEU A 74 -8.36 -3.75 -2.30
CA LEU A 74 -9.78 -3.96 -1.99
C LEU A 74 -10.68 -2.86 -2.57
N ALA A 75 -10.20 -1.63 -2.66
CA ALA A 75 -11.01 -0.50 -3.12
C ALA A 75 -11.27 -0.57 -4.64
N ALA A 76 -12.55 -0.53 -5.05
CA ALA A 76 -12.96 -0.60 -6.45
C ALA A 76 -12.41 0.56 -7.28
N ALA A 77 -12.46 1.78 -6.74
CA ALA A 77 -11.99 2.99 -7.40
C ALA A 77 -10.46 3.14 -7.49
N GLN A 78 -9.68 2.16 -7.03
CA GLN A 78 -8.22 2.23 -7.02
C GLN A 78 -7.59 1.34 -8.09
N ASN A 79 -6.44 1.77 -8.57
CA ASN A 79 -5.57 1.03 -9.48
C ASN A 79 -4.14 0.95 -8.95
N CYS A 80 -3.35 0.02 -9.50
CA CYS A 80 -1.92 -0.09 -9.19
C CYS A 80 -1.20 1.20 -9.63
N PRO A 81 -0.40 1.83 -8.75
CA PRO A 81 0.26 3.11 -9.02
C PRO A 81 1.55 3.00 -9.86
N SER A 82 1.80 1.86 -10.51
CA SER A 82 3.05 1.64 -11.25
C SER A 82 3.22 2.66 -12.39
N TYR A 83 4.45 3.16 -12.54
CA TYR A 83 4.83 4.11 -13.58
C TYR A 83 4.69 3.56 -15.01
N HIS A 84 4.67 2.23 -15.16
CA HIS A 84 4.56 1.54 -16.45
C HIS A 84 3.13 1.06 -16.76
N GLY A 85 2.14 1.56 -16.03
CA GLY A 85 0.76 1.12 -16.12
C GLY A 85 0.40 0.09 -15.04
N SER A 86 -0.91 -0.04 -14.77
CA SER A 86 -1.39 -0.88 -13.68
C SER A 86 -0.97 -2.34 -13.86
N ARG A 87 -0.34 -2.93 -12.83
CA ARG A 87 -0.05 -4.38 -12.77
C ARG A 87 -1.28 -5.22 -12.45
N TRP A 88 -2.38 -4.59 -12.02
CA TRP A 88 -3.60 -5.30 -11.67
C TRP A 88 -4.36 -5.67 -12.95
N ILE A 89 -4.56 -6.96 -13.13
CA ILE A 89 -5.36 -7.54 -14.21
C ILE A 89 -6.78 -7.70 -13.69
N GLY A 90 -7.76 -7.16 -14.40
CA GLY A 90 -9.13 -7.01 -13.92
C GLY A 90 -9.53 -5.55 -14.08
N THR A 91 -10.33 -5.30 -15.11
CA THR A 91 -10.71 -3.99 -15.61
C THR A 91 -11.31 -3.07 -14.53
N ALA A 92 -11.04 -1.78 -14.73
CA ALA A 92 -11.77 -0.66 -14.16
C ALA A 92 -13.28 -0.76 -14.40
#